data_AF-A0A5R8P439-F1
#
_entry.id   AF-A0A5R8P439-F1
#
_cell.length_a   1.000
_cell.length_b   1.000
_cell.length_c   1.000
_cell.angle_alpha   90.00
_cell.angle_beta   90.00
_cell.angle_gamma   90.00
#
_symmetry.space_group_name_H-M   'P 1'
#
loop_
_entity.id
_entity.type
_entity.pdbx_description
1 polymer ?
#
loop_
_entity_poly.entity_id
_entity_poly.type
_entity_poly.pdbx_seq_one_letter_code
_entity_poly.pdbx_strand_id
1 'polypeptide(L)'
;MSGGGWWTCSPGIIRRAGAAGLAYVQHVIAVRVPVEGDALVVQADPAELGQLRRAQSAELPPVVSVHADVCLFARSAGGAR
;
A
#
# COMPACT_ATOMS: atom_id res chain seq x y z
N MET A 1 -13.33 -12.34 11.52
CA MET A 1 -12.08 -11.54 11.66
C MET A 1 -11.98 -10.65 10.45
N SER A 2 -12.19 -9.34 10.65
CA SER A 2 -12.30 -8.35 9.57
C SER A 2 -10.91 -7.93 9.09
N GLY A 3 -10.43 -8.54 8.01
CA GLY A 3 -9.24 -8.11 7.29
C GLY A 3 -9.58 -6.89 6.42
N GLY A 4 -9.40 -5.69 6.96
CA GLY A 4 -9.68 -4.44 6.25
C GLY A 4 -8.68 -4.20 5.13
N GLY A 5 -9.05 -4.59 3.91
CA GLY A 5 -8.34 -4.22 2.68
C GLY A 5 -8.59 -2.77 2.32
N TRP A 6 -7.69 -1.88 2.73
CA TRP A 6 -7.60 -0.49 2.25
C TRP A 6 -6.14 -0.19 1.88
N TRP A 7 -5.59 -0.97 0.94
CA TRP A 7 -4.22 -0.80 0.45
C TRP A 7 -4.18 -0.07 -0.88
N THR A 8 -4.96 0.99 -1.03
CA THR A 8 -4.78 1.89 -2.18
C THR A 8 -5.18 3.29 -1.76
N CYS A 9 -4.35 4.27 -2.11
CA CYS A 9 -4.78 5.65 -2.16
C CYS A 9 -5.91 5.76 -3.21
N SER A 10 -7.16 5.54 -2.78
CA SER A 10 -8.30 5.41 -3.68
C SER A 10 -8.47 6.70 -4.49
N PRO A 11 -8.82 6.63 -5.79
CA PRO A 11 -9.16 7.80 -6.58
C PRO A 11 -10.19 8.72 -5.91
N GLY A 12 -11.07 8.17 -5.08
CA GLY A 12 -12.05 8.93 -4.31
C GLY A 12 -11.45 9.78 -3.17
N ILE A 13 -10.33 9.35 -2.57
CA ILE A 13 -9.61 10.15 -1.57
C ILE A 13 -8.86 11.30 -2.27
N ILE A 14 -8.18 11.02 -3.38
CA ILE A 14 -7.46 12.03 -4.17
C ILE A 14 -8.42 13.12 -4.65
N ARG A 15 -9.59 12.75 -5.19
CA ARG A 15 -10.60 13.71 -5.64
C ARG A 15 -11.12 14.58 -4.50
N ARG A 16 -11.38 14.00 -3.32
CA ARG A 16 -11.82 14.76 -2.14
C ARG A 16 -10.74 15.71 -1.62
N ALA A 17 -9.48 15.28 -1.61
CA ALA A 17 -8.35 16.14 -1.27
C ALA A 17 -8.21 17.31 -2.25
N GLY A 18 -8.37 17.06 -3.55
CA GLY A 18 -8.40 18.09 -4.58
C GLY A 18 -9.50 19.13 -4.36
N ALA A 19 -10.72 18.70 -4.04
CA ALA A 19 -11.83 19.60 -3.70
C ALA A 19 -11.55 20.45 -2.43
N ALA A 20 -10.73 19.95 -1.51
CA ALA A 20 -10.25 20.68 -0.34
C ALA A 20 -9.03 21.59 -0.64
N GLY A 21 -8.57 21.67 -1.90
CA GLY A 21 -7.42 22.46 -2.34
C GLY A 21 -6.06 21.84 -1.99
N LEU A 22 -6.03 20.52 -1.79
CA LEU A 22 -4.82 19.75 -1.57
C LEU A 22 -4.44 18.99 -2.86
N ALA A 23 -3.18 19.08 -3.28
CA ALA A 23 -2.61 18.28 -4.35
C ALA A 23 -2.04 16.97 -3.80
N TYR A 24 -2.29 15.87 -4.49
CA TYR A 24 -1.63 14.60 -4.22
C TYR A 24 -0.14 14.68 -4.53
N VAL A 25 0.69 14.20 -3.61
CA VAL A 25 2.16 14.20 -3.74
C VAL A 25 2.67 12.79 -3.94
N GLN A 26 2.37 11.90 -2.99
CA GLN A 26 2.88 10.53 -2.99
C GLN A 26 2.01 9.61 -2.15
N HIS A 27 2.17 8.32 -2.38
CA HIS A 27 1.56 7.24 -1.63
C HIS A 27 2.69 6.37 -1.08
N VAL A 28 2.71 6.20 0.25
CA VAL A 28 3.75 5.48 0.98
C VAL A 28 3.13 4.24 1.60
N ILE A 29 3.75 3.09 1.33
CA ILE A 29 3.35 1.79 1.87
C ILE A 29 4.48 1.32 2.77
N ALA A 30 4.20 1.14 4.06
CA ALA A 30 5.15 0.57 5.01
C ALA A 30 4.86 -0.93 5.17
N VAL A 31 5.85 -1.77 4.91
CA VAL A 31 5.74 -3.24 5.06
C VAL A 31 6.67 -3.69 6.17
N ARG A 32 6.18 -4.54 7.09
CA ARG A 32 7.01 -5.10 8.17
C ARG A 32 7.54 -6.47 7.75
N VAL A 33 8.67 -6.48 7.05
CA VAL A 33 9.36 -7.68 6.59
C VAL A 33 10.87 -7.56 6.82
N PRO A 34 11.59 -8.67 7.07
CA PRO A 34 13.04 -8.66 7.00
C PRO A 34 13.53 -8.28 5.60
N VAL A 35 14.72 -7.70 5.55
CA VAL A 35 15.42 -7.32 4.31
C VAL A 35 16.75 -8.06 4.26
N GLU A 36 17.03 -8.71 3.15
CA GLU A 36 18.31 -9.38 2.88
C GLU A 36 18.91 -8.79 1.60
N GLY A 37 19.96 -7.98 1.75
CA GLY A 37 20.53 -7.23 0.63
C GLY A 37 19.52 -6.27 0.01
N ASP A 38 19.14 -6.54 -1.24
CA ASP A 38 18.15 -5.82 -2.03
C ASP A 38 16.78 -6.52 -2.08
N ALA A 39 16.63 -7.66 -1.40
CA ALA A 39 15.42 -8.45 -1.40
C ALA A 39 14.60 -8.26 -0.11
N LEU A 40 13.28 -8.10 -0.28
CA LEU A 40 12.33 -8.21 0.82
C LEU A 40 12.04 -9.70 1.08
N VAL A 41 12.34 -10.16 2.29
CA VAL A 41 12.14 -11.56 2.66
C VAL A 41 10.75 -11.71 3.27
N VAL A 42 9.86 -12.41 2.57
CA VAL A 42 8.54 -12.74 3.09
C VAL A 42 8.68 -13.92 4.06
N GLN A 43 8.69 -13.63 5.35
CA GLN A 43 8.54 -14.67 6.37
C GLN A 43 7.08 -15.09 6.42
N ALA A 44 6.76 -16.13 5.65
CA ALA A 44 5.46 -16.80 5.73
C ALA A 44 5.55 -17.97 6.71
N ASP A 45 4.55 -18.09 7.58
CA ASP A 45 4.33 -19.34 8.30
C ASP A 45 4.03 -20.49 7.31
N PRO A 46 4.06 -21.78 7.72
CA PRO A 46 3.83 -22.89 6.80
C PRO A 46 2.48 -22.84 6.05
N ALA A 47 1.44 -22.21 6.62
CA ALA A 47 0.14 -22.06 5.99
C ALA A 47 0.15 -20.92 4.95
N GLU A 48 0.80 -19.81 5.26
CA GLU A 48 1.06 -18.69 4.36
C GLU A 48 1.99 -19.09 3.21
N LEU A 49 2.93 -20.01 3.45
CA LEU A 49 3.83 -20.56 2.41
C LEU A 49 3.04 -21.31 1.34
N GLY A 50 1.99 -22.04 1.75
CA GLY A 50 1.05 -22.71 0.83
C GLY A 50 0.21 -21.73 0.02
N GLN A 51 -0.11 -20.55 0.58
CA GLN A 51 -0.78 -19.47 -0.16
C GLN A 51 0.16 -18.80 -1.16
N LEU A 52 1.40 -18.50 -0.76
CA LEU A 52 2.43 -17.94 -1.64
C LEU A 52 2.76 -18.86 -2.82
N ARG A 53 2.90 -20.16 -2.57
CA ARG A 53 3.13 -21.15 -3.63
C ARG A 53 1.96 -21.19 -4.63
N ARG A 54 0.71 -21.17 -4.15
CA ARG A 54 -0.46 -21.12 -5.03
C ARG A 54 -0.55 -19.82 -5.83
N ALA A 55 -0.20 -18.68 -5.21
CA ALA A 55 -0.14 -17.40 -5.90
C ALA A 55 0.94 -17.40 -7.00
N GLN A 56 2.15 -17.87 -6.70
CA GLN A 56 3.22 -18.03 -7.70
C GLN A 56 2.83 -18.98 -8.83
N SER A 57 2.25 -20.14 -8.52
CA SER A 57 1.77 -21.08 -9.54
C SER A 57 0.64 -20.53 -10.40
N ALA A 58 -0.08 -19.52 -9.91
CA ALA A 58 -1.13 -18.81 -10.64
C ALA A 58 -0.62 -17.51 -11.31
N GLU A 59 0.70 -17.26 -11.32
CA GLU A 59 1.33 -16.02 -11.81
C GLU A 59 0.78 -14.74 -11.13
N LEU A 60 0.19 -14.90 -9.94
CA LEU A 60 -0.33 -13.78 -9.17
C LEU A 60 0.81 -13.19 -8.32
N PRO A 61 0.91 -11.86 -8.24
CA PRO A 61 1.90 -11.23 -7.38
C PRO A 61 1.68 -11.67 -5.93
N PRO A 62 2.77 -11.97 -5.18
CA PRO A 62 2.66 -12.36 -3.79
C PRO A 62 2.02 -11.24 -2.98
N VAL A 63 1.04 -11.60 -2.14
CA VAL A 63 0.35 -10.66 -1.26
C VAL A 63 1.12 -10.60 0.06
N VAL A 64 1.57 -9.39 0.44
CA VAL A 64 2.23 -9.14 1.73
C VAL A 64 1.35 -8.28 2.62
N SER A 65 1.38 -8.55 3.93
CA SER A 65 0.70 -7.71 4.92
C SER A 65 1.40 -6.36 5.02
N VAL A 66 0.69 -5.31 4.64
CA VAL A 66 1.15 -3.93 4.81
C VAL A 66 0.95 -3.54 6.28
N HIS A 67 1.94 -2.89 6.86
CA HIS A 67 1.87 -2.36 8.22
C HIS A 67 1.12 -1.03 8.27
N ALA A 68 1.37 -0.14 7.29
CA ALA A 68 0.66 1.12 7.14
C ALA A 68 0.60 1.57 5.68
N ASP A 69 -0.48 2.28 5.33
CA ASP A 69 -0.69 2.92 4.03
C ASP A 69 -0.99 4.41 4.28
N VAL A 70 -0.18 5.30 3.71
CA VAL A 70 -0.26 6.74 3.92
C VAL A 70 -0.28 7.48 2.58
N CYS A 71 -1.32 8.25 2.34
CA CYS A 71 -1.39 9.22 1.26
C CYS A 71 -0.89 10.60 1.73
N LEU A 72 0.09 11.17 1.03
CA LEU A 72 0.59 12.51 1.30
C LEU A 72 0.00 13.52 0.33
N PHE A 73 -0.45 14.64 0.88
CA PHE A 73 -0.99 15.77 0.13
C PHE A 73 -0.32 17.07 0.56
N ALA A 74 -0.14 18.00 -0.37
CA ALA A 74 0.37 19.33 -0.12
C ALA A 74 -0.70 20.37 -0.48
N ARG A 75 -0.69 21.53 0.18
CA ARG A 75 -1.54 22.65 -0.24
C ARG A 75 -1.10 23.10 -1.63
N SER A 76 -2.03 23.13 -2.58
CA SER A 76 -1.75 23.71 -3.90
C SER A 76 -1.51 25.21 -3.74
N ALA A 77 -0.40 25.71 -4.25
CA ALA A 77 -0.03 27.14 -4.17
C ALA A 77 -1.06 28.11 -4.79
N GLY A 78 -2.06 27.59 -5.52
CA GLY A 78 -3.18 28.36 -6.08
C GLY A 78 -4.38 28.57 -5.14
N GLY A 79 -4.33 28.10 -3.89
CA GLY A 79 -5.45 28.18 -2.93
C GLY A 79 -5.50 29.46 -2.07
N ALA A 80 -4.77 30.50 -2.46
CA ALA A 80 -4.82 31.84 -1.88
C ALA A 80 -5.20 32.84 -2.97
N ARG A 81 -6.49 32.91 -3.30
CA ARG A 81 -7.14 34.04 -3.96
C ARG A 81 -8.58 34.12 -3.48
#